data_AF-A0A2G1DE74-F1
#
_entry.id   AF-A0A2G1DE74-F1
#
_cell.length_a   1.000
_cell.length_b   1.000
_cell.length_c   1.000
_cell.angle_alpha   90.00
_cell.angle_beta   90.00
_cell.angle_gamma   90.00
#
_symmetry.space_group_name_H-M   'P 1'
#
loop_
_entity.id
_entity.type
_entity.pdbx_description
1 polymer ?
#
loop_
_entity_poly.entity_id
_entity_poly.type
_entity_poly.pdbx_seq_one_letter_code
_entity_poly.pdbx_strand_id
1 'polypeptide(L)'
;MKIKTIIKILIIAIISLNLTACDDNKSSNNTKEKEIKFTPSLPIPSSKNLREMGLIGLWYDAKKDPVPAMKIGYEYSEKLHDYEKALEWYKYADSMIPLGEN
;
A
#
# COMPACT_ATOMS: atom_id res chain seq x y z
N MET A 1 48.95 4.13 -2.23
CA MET A 1 47.78 4.24 -3.13
C MET A 1 47.46 5.72 -3.33
N LYS A 2 47.21 6.20 -4.56
CA LYS A 2 46.98 7.63 -4.81
C LYS A 2 45.66 8.07 -4.16
N ILE A 3 45.59 9.28 -3.59
CA ILE A 3 44.39 9.84 -2.93
C ILE A 3 43.15 9.76 -3.83
N LYS A 4 43.31 9.99 -5.14
CA LYS A 4 42.23 9.84 -6.13
C LYS A 4 41.68 8.41 -6.22
N THR A 5 42.51 7.41 -5.99
CA THR A 5 42.13 6.00 -5.96
C THR A 5 41.36 5.66 -4.67
N ILE A 6 41.78 6.23 -3.53
CA ILE A 6 41.10 6.05 -2.24
C ILE A 6 39.69 6.65 -2.26
N ILE A 7 39.54 7.87 -2.81
CA ILE A 7 38.23 8.54 -2.92
C ILE A 7 37.26 7.75 -3.80
N LYS A 8 37.74 7.17 -4.92
CA LYS A 8 36.90 6.33 -5.80
C LYS A 8 36.40 5.08 -5.09
N ILE A 9 37.26 4.41 -4.31
CA ILE A 9 36.88 3.20 -3.56
C ILE A 9 35.85 3.55 -2.48
N LEU A 10 36.02 4.70 -1.81
CA LEU A 10 35.08 5.16 -0.78
C LEU A 10 33.67 5.44 -1.36
N ILE A 11 33.59 6.06 -2.53
CA ILE A 11 32.31 6.34 -3.20
C ILE A 11 31.60 5.04 -3.60
N ILE A 12 32.32 4.06 -4.14
CA ILE A 12 31.77 2.75 -4.53
C ILE A 12 31.23 1.99 -3.31
N ALA A 13 31.93 2.06 -2.18
CA ALA A 13 31.48 1.42 -0.94
C ALA A 13 30.16 2.00 -0.43
N ILE A 14 29.99 3.33 -0.41
CA ILE A 14 28.77 3.98 0.11
C ILE A 14 27.53 3.65 -0.73
N ILE A 15 27.68 3.50 -2.05
CA ILE A 15 26.56 3.14 -2.95
C ILE A 15 26.05 1.72 -2.65
N SER A 16 26.93 0.80 -2.26
CA SER A 16 26.55 -0.59 -1.95
C SER A 16 25.77 -0.76 -0.64
N LEU A 17 25.85 0.19 0.30
CA LEU A 17 25.11 0.12 1.58
C LEU A 17 23.63 0.56 1.47
N ASN A 18 23.21 1.15 0.36
CA ASN A 18 21.82 1.62 0.18
C ASN A 18 20.89 0.57 -0.47
N LEU A 19 21.35 -0.67 -0.63
CA LEU A 19 20.60 -1.77 -1.27
C LEU A 19 20.24 -2.92 -0.32
N THR A 20 20.17 -2.68 0.99
CA THR A 20 19.22 -3.45 1.83
C THR A 20 17.80 -2.99 1.50
N ALA A 21 17.36 -3.29 0.27
CA ALA A 21 15.94 -3.48 0.04
C ALA A 21 15.50 -4.59 1.00
N CYS A 22 14.41 -4.38 1.75
CA CYS A 22 13.67 -5.49 2.34
C CYS A 22 13.30 -6.41 1.18
N ASP A 23 14.05 -7.50 1.06
CA ASP A 23 13.69 -8.60 0.19
C ASP A 23 12.53 -9.30 0.92
N ASP A 24 11.31 -8.87 0.65
CA ASP A 24 10.10 -9.58 1.08
C ASP A 24 9.92 -10.82 0.18
N ASN A 25 10.97 -11.64 0.05
CA ASN A 25 10.93 -12.91 -0.67
C ASN A 25 10.39 -14.02 0.25
N LYS A 26 9.19 -13.82 0.79
CA LYS A 26 8.38 -14.94 1.30
C LYS A 26 7.52 -15.51 0.17
N SER A 27 8.16 -16.05 -0.86
CA SER A 27 7.53 -17.10 -1.65
C SER A 27 7.67 -18.41 -0.87
N SER A 28 6.74 -18.64 0.06
CA SER A 28 6.57 -19.91 0.74
C SER A 28 5.28 -20.52 0.24
N ASN A 29 5.33 -21.18 -0.92
CA ASN A 29 4.31 -22.14 -1.30
C ASN A 29 4.18 -23.19 -0.18
N ASN A 30 2.95 -23.41 0.29
CA ASN A 30 2.47 -24.43 1.26
C ASN A 30 2.11 -23.99 2.69
N THR A 31 1.62 -22.78 2.88
CA THR A 31 0.70 -22.52 4.00
C THR A 31 -0.62 -22.08 3.39
N LYS A 32 -1.73 -22.75 3.70
CA LYS A 32 -3.07 -22.20 3.42
C LYS A 32 -3.10 -20.87 4.17
N GLU A 33 -2.84 -19.75 3.48
CA GLU A 33 -3.01 -18.42 4.04
C GLU A 33 -4.43 -18.40 4.58
N LYS A 34 -4.56 -18.31 5.90
CA LYS A 34 -5.86 -18.02 6.50
C LYS A 34 -6.22 -16.67 5.92
N GLU A 35 -7.17 -16.63 4.99
CA GLU A 35 -7.75 -15.37 4.53
C GLU A 35 -8.09 -14.55 5.77
N ILE A 36 -7.31 -13.51 6.03
CA ILE A 36 -7.58 -12.56 7.09
C ILE A 36 -8.84 -11.84 6.63
N LYS A 37 -9.97 -12.20 7.21
CA LYS A 37 -11.23 -11.55 6.89
C LYS A 37 -11.29 -10.26 7.67
N PHE A 38 -11.71 -9.17 7.05
CA PHE A 38 -11.85 -7.89 7.74
C PHE A 38 -13.32 -7.58 7.99
N THR A 39 -13.60 -6.91 9.11
CA THR A 39 -14.91 -6.29 9.37
C THR A 39 -14.74 -4.78 9.45
N PRO A 40 -15.28 -4.01 8.49
CA PRO A 40 -15.27 -2.56 8.58
C PRO A 40 -16.29 -2.07 9.62
N SER A 41 -15.89 -1.10 10.43
CA SER A 41 -16.81 -0.39 11.34
C SER A 41 -17.49 0.82 10.68
N LEU A 42 -16.98 1.29 9.53
CA LEU A 42 -17.57 2.37 8.74
C LEU A 42 -18.23 1.86 7.46
N PRO A 43 -19.26 2.56 6.93
CA PRO A 43 -19.81 2.24 5.62
C PRO A 43 -18.79 2.51 4.51
N ILE A 44 -18.82 1.68 3.47
CA ILE A 44 -17.96 1.89 2.29
C ILE A 44 -18.31 3.23 1.61
N PRO A 45 -17.31 4.07 1.25
CA PRO A 45 -17.56 5.30 0.50
C PRO A 45 -18.19 5.04 -0.88
N SER A 46 -18.82 6.06 -1.43
CA SER A 46 -19.55 5.98 -2.70
C SER A 46 -18.64 5.56 -3.86
N SER A 47 -19.15 4.70 -4.75
CA SER A 47 -18.46 4.33 -5.99
C SER A 47 -18.59 5.38 -7.11
N LYS A 48 -19.21 6.53 -6.83
CA LYS A 48 -19.46 7.58 -7.82
C LYS A 48 -18.13 8.04 -8.44
N ASN A 49 -18.08 8.11 -9.76
CA ASN A 49 -16.92 8.43 -10.61
C ASN A 49 -15.80 7.38 -10.64
N LEU A 50 -15.78 6.37 -9.76
CA LEU A 50 -14.72 5.35 -9.77
C LEU A 50 -14.71 4.52 -11.06
N ARG A 51 -15.88 4.32 -11.69
CA ARG A 51 -15.97 3.63 -13.00
C ARG A 51 -15.25 4.40 -14.10
N GLU A 52 -15.43 5.72 -14.13
CA GLU A 52 -14.80 6.61 -15.11
C GLU A 52 -13.29 6.73 -14.85
N MET A 53 -12.88 6.64 -13.59
CA MET A 53 -11.47 6.63 -13.17
C MET A 53 -10.77 5.27 -13.39
N GLY A 54 -11.50 4.22 -13.80
CA GLY A 54 -10.94 2.87 -13.92
C GLY A 54 -10.66 2.17 -12.58
N LEU A 55 -11.20 2.68 -11.48
CA LEU A 55 -10.97 2.20 -10.11
C LEU A 55 -12.11 1.34 -9.56
N ILE A 56 -13.15 1.05 -10.36
CA ILE A 56 -14.32 0.30 -9.90
C ILE A 56 -14.00 -1.11 -9.38
N GLY A 57 -12.96 -1.76 -9.92
CA GLY A 57 -12.48 -3.04 -9.42
C GLY A 57 -12.02 -2.93 -7.96
N LEU A 58 -11.21 -1.90 -7.66
CA LEU A 58 -10.74 -1.63 -6.30
C LEU A 58 -11.89 -1.39 -5.33
N TRP A 59 -13.01 -0.80 -5.78
CA TRP A 59 -14.17 -0.59 -4.93
C TRP A 59 -14.83 -1.91 -4.49
N TYR A 60 -14.89 -2.92 -5.38
CA TYR A 60 -15.40 -4.23 -5.01
C TYR A 60 -14.45 -4.97 -4.06
N ASP A 61 -13.14 -4.88 -4.32
CA ASP A 61 -12.12 -5.52 -3.50
C ASP A 61 -12.02 -4.88 -2.11
N ALA A 62 -12.21 -3.55 -2.04
CA ALA A 62 -12.23 -2.78 -0.81
C ALA A 62 -13.29 -3.24 0.19
N LYS A 63 -14.29 -4.03 -0.21
CA LYS A 63 -15.28 -4.58 0.73
C LYS A 63 -14.71 -5.65 1.66
N LYS A 64 -13.54 -6.19 1.34
CA LYS A 64 -12.94 -7.34 2.03
C LYS A 64 -11.52 -7.10 2.49
N ASP A 65 -10.86 -6.09 1.95
CA ASP A 65 -9.44 -5.79 2.15
C ASP A 65 -9.26 -4.27 2.27
N PRO A 66 -8.51 -3.77 3.27
CA PRO A 66 -8.23 -2.33 3.39
C PRO A 66 -7.28 -1.79 2.30
N VAL A 67 -6.45 -2.63 1.67
CA VAL A 67 -5.44 -2.19 0.69
C VAL A 67 -6.07 -1.54 -0.55
N PRO A 68 -7.11 -2.10 -1.18
CA PRO A 68 -7.84 -1.41 -2.26
C PRO A 68 -8.43 -0.06 -1.84
N ALA A 69 -8.94 0.07 -0.61
CA ALA A 69 -9.45 1.34 -0.09
C ALA A 69 -8.33 2.39 0.04
N MET A 70 -7.15 2.00 0.53
CA MET A 70 -5.98 2.89 0.55
C MET A 70 -5.56 3.33 -0.86
N LYS A 71 -5.59 2.43 -1.84
CA LYS A 71 -5.26 2.76 -3.23
C LYS A 71 -6.24 3.78 -3.81
N ILE A 72 -7.54 3.66 -3.54
CA ILE A 72 -8.53 4.65 -3.97
C ILE A 72 -8.27 6.00 -3.29
N GLY A 73 -7.96 6.01 -1.99
CA GLY A 73 -7.59 7.24 -1.27
C GLY A 73 -6.37 7.94 -1.88
N TYR A 74 -5.35 7.17 -2.25
CA TYR A 74 -4.14 7.68 -2.91
C TYR A 74 -4.44 8.30 -4.28
N GLU A 75 -5.30 7.67 -5.08
CA GLU A 75 -5.70 8.21 -6.37
C GLU A 75 -6.43 9.55 -6.22
N TYR A 76 -7.29 9.68 -5.21
CA TYR A 76 -7.92 10.96 -4.88
C TYR A 76 -6.92 12.01 -4.40
N SER A 77 -5.92 11.66 -3.58
CA SER A 77 -4.95 12.64 -3.05
C SER A 77 -3.93 13.09 -4.09
N GLU A 78 -3.34 12.16 -4.83
CA GLU A 78 -2.18 12.45 -5.69
C GLU A 78 -2.57 12.87 -7.10
N LYS A 79 -3.63 12.30 -7.68
CA LYS A 79 -4.00 12.59 -9.07
C LYS A 79 -5.08 13.66 -9.16
N LEU A 80 -6.04 13.64 -8.25
CA LEU A 80 -7.20 14.53 -8.27
C LEU A 80 -7.11 15.68 -7.28
N HIS A 81 -6.21 15.57 -6.29
CA HIS A 81 -6.09 16.50 -5.17
C HIS A 81 -7.42 16.75 -4.43
N ASP A 82 -8.30 15.74 -4.42
CA ASP A 82 -9.56 15.72 -3.69
C ASP A 82 -9.31 15.10 -2.31
N TYR A 83 -8.76 15.91 -1.42
CA TYR A 83 -8.34 15.46 -0.10
C TYR A 83 -9.50 15.04 0.81
N GLU A 84 -10.70 15.59 0.59
CA GLU A 84 -11.90 15.20 1.34
C GLU A 84 -12.25 13.74 1.03
N LYS A 85 -12.33 13.39 -0.27
CA LYS A 85 -12.56 12.00 -0.66
C LYS A 85 -11.42 11.08 -0.30
N ALA A 86 -10.17 11.53 -0.42
CA ALA A 86 -9.03 10.74 0.02
C ALA A 86 -9.17 10.37 1.50
N LEU A 87 -9.53 11.34 2.35
CA LEU A 87 -9.74 11.13 3.78
C LEU A 87 -10.90 10.17 4.07
N GLU A 88 -12.01 10.24 3.33
CA GLU A 88 -13.11 9.26 3.45
C GLU A 88 -12.62 7.83 3.23
N TRP A 89 -11.83 7.62 2.17
CA TRP A 89 -11.27 6.31 1.82
C TRP A 89 -10.24 5.81 2.84
N TYR A 90 -9.38 6.69 3.34
CA TYR A 90 -8.41 6.33 4.38
C TYR A 90 -9.09 5.98 5.70
N LYS A 91 -10.12 6.73 6.12
CA LYS A 91 -10.91 6.39 7.32
C LYS A 91 -11.62 5.05 7.16
N TYR A 92 -12.17 4.77 5.98
CA TYR A 92 -12.79 3.47 5.73
C TYR A 92 -11.79 2.32 5.83
N ALA A 93 -10.59 2.47 5.25
CA ALA A 93 -9.53 1.47 5.37
C ALA A 93 -9.10 1.25 6.83
N ASP A 94 -8.89 2.33 7.59
CA ASP A 94 -8.54 2.30 9.01
C ASP A 94 -9.62 1.64 9.88
N SER A 95 -10.89 1.72 9.44
CA SER A 95 -12.01 1.10 10.13
C SER A 95 -12.05 -0.43 10.05
N MET A 96 -11.18 -1.05 9.23
CA MET A 96 -11.16 -2.48 8.98
C MET A 96 -10.32 -3.23 10.00
N ILE A 97 -11.00 -3.91 10.93
CA ILE A 97 -10.37 -4.74 11.95
C ILE A 97 -10.26 -6.19 11.43
N PRO A 98 -9.10 -6.86 11.54
CA PRO A 98 -8.96 -8.26 11.17
C PRO A 98 -9.78 -9.16 12.11
N LEU A 99 -10.61 -10.03 11.54
CA LEU A 99 -11.38 -11.05 12.24
C LEU A 99 -10.43 -12.10 12.82
N GLY A 100 -10.14 -11.99 14.12
CA GLY A 100 -9.21 -12.87 14.82
C GLY A 100 -8.42 -12.17 15.94
N GLU A 101 -8.44 -10.84 15.96
CA GLU A 101 -7.95 -10.04 17.09
C GLU A 101 -9.15 -9.66 17.98
N ASN A 102 -9.47 -10.51 18.96
CA ASN A 102 -10.33 -10.19 20.10
C ASN A 102 -9.50 -10.29 21.39
#